data_AF-A0A960LYP9-F1
#
_entry.id   AF-A0A960LYP9-F1
#
_cell.length_a   1.000
_cell.length_b   1.000
_cell.length_c   1.000
_cell.angle_alpha   90.00
_cell.angle_beta   90.00
_cell.angle_gamma   90.00
#
_symmetry.space_group_name_H-M   'P 1'
#
loop_
_entity.id
_entity.type
_entity.pdbx_description
1 polymer ?
#
loop_
_entity_poly.entity_id
_entity_poly.type
_entity_poly.pdbx_seq_one_letter_code
_entity_poly.pdbx_strand_id
1 'polypeptide(L)'
;MQEIHVEYSEDRGRRANAWVSHAVPFIAWLFIMQLLGDPAGWKYAVRTLVCLGLFLWLRPWVWYPRIQWRNLPLALAVGVGVCVAWVGFESSWFQQAFPWFHDMYVRYGVLPWGELREPMTDPSPYDPLVCGWPLTLIRIAGSALVIGVIEEFFWRGFLYRWFARREWLDFDPPTFERTAFIMIAVVFALEHVEWAGGLVAGLVYAWMYIRTGDLWSVALAHAITNGLLGAYVVATASFQFW
;
A
#
# COMPACT_ATOMS: atom_id res chain seq x y z
N MET A 1 16.95 38.76 17.43
CA MET A 1 17.82 38.05 16.45
C MET A 1 18.19 36.64 16.93
N GLN A 2 18.57 36.45 18.20
CA GLN A 2 18.97 35.13 18.72
C GLN A 2 17.81 34.11 18.76
N GLU A 3 16.62 34.51 19.21
CA GLU A 3 15.42 33.65 19.21
C GLU A 3 15.00 33.21 17.79
N ILE A 4 15.03 34.13 16.81
CA ILE A 4 14.71 33.84 15.41
C ILE A 4 15.68 32.81 14.82
N HIS A 5 16.97 32.89 15.19
CA HIS A 5 17.98 31.91 14.75
C HIS A 5 17.79 30.53 15.38
N VAL A 6 17.36 30.46 16.65
CA VAL A 6 17.08 29.20 17.34
C VAL A 6 15.86 28.51 16.73
N GLU A 7 14.76 29.24 16.56
CA GLU A 7 13.51 28.72 15.98
C GLU A 7 13.72 28.21 14.54
N TYR A 8 14.49 28.95 13.73
CA TYR A 8 14.85 28.54 12.37
C TYR A 8 15.73 27.27 12.35
N SER A 9 16.63 27.11 13.33
CA SER A 9 17.48 25.91 13.44
C SER A 9 16.69 24.66 13.87
N GLU A 10 15.71 24.83 14.77
CA GLU A 10 14.84 23.76 15.23
C GLU A 10 13.88 23.29 14.13
N ASP A 11 13.28 24.22 13.38
CA ASP A 11 12.42 23.87 12.23
C ASP A 11 13.20 23.11 11.16
N ARG A 12 14.41 23.58 10.84
CA ARG A 12 15.30 22.87 9.89
C ARG A 12 15.63 21.46 10.38
N GLY A 13 15.93 21.28 11.67
CA GLY A 13 16.19 19.97 12.27
C GLY A 13 14.97 19.05 12.23
N ARG A 14 13.77 19.58 12.49
CA ARG A 14 12.50 18.83 12.40
C ARG A 14 12.21 18.39 10.97
N ARG A 15 12.41 19.28 9.99
CA ARG A 15 12.24 18.95 8.56
C ARG A 15 13.26 17.91 8.09
N ALA A 16 14.52 18.01 8.53
CA ALA A 16 15.57 17.05 8.19
C ALA A 16 15.24 15.63 8.68
N ASN A 17 14.57 15.50 9.83
CA ASN A 17 14.18 14.21 10.41
C ASN A 17 12.77 13.74 10.02
N ALA A 18 12.04 14.50 9.19
CA ALA A 18 10.67 14.14 8.82
C ALA A 18 10.56 12.79 8.12
N TRP A 19 11.62 12.29 7.48
CA TRP A 19 11.60 10.98 6.84
C TRP A 19 11.33 9.85 7.85
N VAL A 20 11.73 10.02 9.12
CA VAL A 20 11.52 9.04 10.20
C VAL A 20 10.04 8.74 10.37
N SER A 21 9.18 9.76 10.38
CA SER A 21 7.74 9.56 10.57
C SER A 21 7.07 8.81 9.41
N HIS A 22 7.68 8.80 8.24
CA HIS A 22 7.15 8.17 7.02
C HIS A 22 7.72 6.76 6.82
N ALA A 23 9.02 6.59 7.06
CA ALA A 23 9.73 5.35 6.81
C ALA A 23 9.59 4.34 7.95
N VAL A 24 9.66 4.79 9.21
CA VAL A 24 9.72 3.85 10.35
C VAL A 24 8.47 2.96 10.45
N PRO A 25 7.22 3.45 10.33
CA PRO A 25 6.05 2.57 10.41
C PRO A 25 6.03 1.47 9.34
N PHE A 26 6.47 1.80 8.13
CA PHE A 26 6.54 0.88 6.99
C PHE A 26 7.70 -0.11 7.11
N ILE A 27 8.90 0.35 7.46
CA ILE A 27 10.05 -0.53 7.71
C ILE A 27 9.76 -1.48 8.88
N ALA A 28 9.09 -0.99 9.93
CA ALA A 28 8.65 -1.84 11.04
C ALA A 28 7.65 -2.91 10.58
N TRP A 29 6.74 -2.58 9.64
CA TRP A 29 5.81 -3.55 9.07
C TRP A 29 6.55 -4.70 8.38
N LEU A 30 7.52 -4.37 7.51
CA LEU A 30 8.36 -5.34 6.80
C LEU A 30 9.21 -6.16 7.78
N PHE A 31 9.81 -5.53 8.77
CA PHE A 31 10.64 -6.20 9.77
C PHE A 31 9.82 -7.21 10.61
N ILE A 32 8.65 -6.80 11.10
CA ILE A 32 7.76 -7.66 11.89
C ILE A 32 7.22 -8.80 11.03
N MET A 33 6.91 -8.53 9.75
CA MET A 33 6.52 -9.57 8.79
C MET A 33 7.59 -10.66 8.70
N GLN A 34 8.84 -10.27 8.49
CA GLN A 34 9.95 -11.21 8.37
C GLN A 34 10.22 -11.94 9.69
N LEU A 35 10.08 -11.26 10.82
CA LEU A 35 10.32 -11.82 12.16
C LEU A 35 9.27 -12.87 12.55
N LEU A 36 7.99 -12.60 12.25
CA LEU A 36 6.88 -13.48 12.65
C LEU A 36 6.52 -14.53 11.59
N GLY A 37 6.94 -14.34 10.34
CA GLY A 37 6.65 -15.21 9.20
C GLY A 37 5.19 -15.15 8.74
N ASP A 38 4.78 -16.16 7.97
CA ASP A 38 3.47 -16.24 7.30
C ASP A 38 2.32 -15.92 8.29
N PRO A 39 1.49 -14.89 8.02
CA PRO A 39 0.71 -14.24 9.06
C PRO A 39 -0.59 -15.00 9.33
N ALA A 40 -0.49 -16.15 10.01
CA ALA A 40 -1.58 -16.70 10.78
C ALA A 40 -2.21 -15.59 11.64
N GLY A 41 -3.55 -15.52 11.68
CA GLY A 41 -4.30 -14.27 11.93
C GLY A 41 -3.84 -13.39 13.10
N TRP A 42 -3.39 -13.96 14.23
CA TRP A 42 -2.92 -13.16 15.38
C TRP A 42 -1.60 -12.42 15.11
N LYS A 43 -0.70 -12.98 14.30
CA LYS A 43 0.56 -12.34 13.91
C LYS A 43 0.29 -11.07 13.09
N TYR A 44 -0.68 -11.15 12.19
CA TYR A 44 -1.16 -9.99 11.43
C TYR A 44 -1.70 -8.92 12.38
N ALA A 45 -2.54 -9.31 13.34
CA ALA A 45 -3.13 -8.38 14.31
C ALA A 45 -2.06 -7.64 15.13
N VAL A 46 -1.05 -8.35 15.64
CA VAL A 46 0.08 -7.75 16.37
C VAL A 46 0.81 -6.75 15.48
N ARG A 47 1.14 -7.12 14.24
CA ARG A 47 1.80 -6.24 13.27
C ARG A 47 0.97 -4.98 13.01
N THR A 48 -0.33 -5.12 12.77
CA THR A 48 -1.26 -4.01 12.57
C THR A 48 -1.27 -3.06 13.77
N LEU A 49 -1.40 -3.58 14.99
CA LEU A 49 -1.46 -2.75 16.19
C LEU A 49 -0.16 -2.00 16.45
N VAL A 50 1.00 -2.66 16.29
CA VAL A 50 2.31 -2.03 16.48
C VAL A 50 2.54 -0.92 15.45
N CYS A 51 2.31 -1.20 14.16
CA CYS A 51 2.52 -0.22 13.10
C CYS A 51 1.51 0.93 13.17
N LEU A 52 0.26 0.67 13.56
CA LEU A 52 -0.72 1.71 13.84
C LEU A 52 -0.24 2.60 15.00
N GLY A 53 0.24 2.01 16.09
CA GLY A 53 0.80 2.74 17.22
C GLY A 53 1.98 3.64 16.81
N LEU A 54 2.92 3.12 16.02
CA LEU A 54 4.05 3.88 15.49
C LEU A 54 3.59 5.02 14.58
N PHE A 55 2.68 4.74 13.64
CA PHE A 55 2.11 5.75 12.75
C PHE A 55 1.42 6.87 13.55
N LEU A 56 0.64 6.48 14.57
CA LEU A 56 -0.07 7.44 15.41
C LEU A 56 0.85 8.29 16.28
N TRP A 57 1.93 7.69 16.77
CA TRP A 57 2.92 8.36 17.61
C TRP A 57 3.81 9.31 16.82
N LEU A 58 4.25 8.90 15.62
CA LEU A 58 5.15 9.69 14.77
C LEU A 58 4.43 10.76 13.93
N ARG A 59 3.11 10.61 13.72
CA ARG A 59 2.21 11.62 13.14
C ARG A 59 2.68 12.19 11.78
N PRO A 60 3.02 11.37 10.77
CA PRO A 60 3.52 11.88 9.48
C PRO A 60 2.54 12.83 8.76
N TRP A 61 1.24 12.74 9.05
CA TRP A 61 0.22 13.60 8.47
C TRP A 61 0.34 15.09 8.82
N VAL A 62 1.14 15.47 9.81
CA VAL A 62 1.34 16.90 10.15
C VAL A 62 2.02 17.68 9.01
N TRP A 63 2.68 16.97 8.10
CA TRP A 63 3.40 17.54 6.96
C TRP A 63 2.52 17.73 5.71
N TYR A 64 1.23 17.36 5.77
CA TYR A 64 0.34 17.41 4.61
C TYR A 64 -0.95 18.15 4.91
N PRO A 65 -1.56 18.79 3.89
CA PRO A 65 -2.93 19.27 3.98
C PRO A 65 -3.91 18.14 4.32
N ARG A 66 -5.10 18.52 4.81
CA ARG A 66 -6.20 17.56 4.99
C ARG A 66 -6.74 17.08 3.64
N ILE A 67 -7.45 15.96 3.67
CA ILE A 67 -8.15 15.41 2.50
C ILE A 67 -9.00 16.46 1.80
N GLN A 68 -8.93 16.51 0.49
CA GLN A 68 -9.75 17.39 -0.33
C GLN A 68 -10.97 16.63 -0.84
N TRP A 69 -12.14 16.92 -0.26
CA TRP A 69 -13.37 16.19 -0.56
C TRP A 69 -13.78 16.15 -2.04
N ARG A 70 -13.32 17.12 -2.83
CA ARG A 70 -13.52 17.15 -4.30
C ARG A 70 -12.90 15.94 -5.03
N ASN A 71 -11.90 15.31 -4.43
CA ASN A 71 -11.15 14.20 -5.03
C ASN A 71 -11.74 12.83 -4.65
N LEU A 72 -12.75 12.76 -3.78
CA LEU A 72 -13.38 11.49 -3.36
C LEU A 72 -13.92 10.65 -4.53
N PRO A 73 -14.64 11.22 -5.52
CA PRO A 73 -15.13 10.43 -6.64
C PRO A 73 -13.98 9.79 -7.44
N LEU A 74 -12.87 10.51 -7.60
CA LEU A 74 -11.67 9.98 -8.24
C LEU A 74 -11.03 8.89 -7.38
N ALA A 75 -10.91 9.11 -6.06
CA ALA A 75 -10.38 8.10 -5.12
C ALA A 75 -11.18 6.81 -5.16
N LEU A 76 -12.51 6.90 -5.19
CA LEU A 76 -13.41 5.76 -5.30
C LEU A 76 -13.23 5.03 -6.64
N ALA A 77 -13.26 5.77 -7.74
CA ALA A 77 -13.10 5.17 -9.08
C ALA A 77 -11.74 4.50 -9.23
N VAL A 78 -10.66 5.13 -8.76
CA VAL A 78 -9.31 4.57 -8.74
C VAL A 78 -9.25 3.34 -7.85
N GLY A 79 -9.78 3.41 -6.63
CA GLY A 79 -9.74 2.29 -5.68
C GLY A 79 -10.45 1.05 -6.21
N VAL A 80 -11.65 1.22 -6.79
CA VAL A 80 -12.39 0.15 -7.45
C VAL A 80 -11.64 -0.36 -8.68
N GLY A 81 -11.14 0.54 -9.53
CA GLY A 81 -10.42 0.17 -10.76
C GLY A 81 -9.15 -0.64 -10.49
N VAL A 82 -8.36 -0.25 -9.48
CA VAL A 82 -7.18 -1.01 -9.07
C VAL A 82 -7.58 -2.37 -8.51
N CYS A 83 -8.63 -2.46 -7.68
CA CYS A 83 -9.11 -3.76 -7.18
C CYS A 83 -9.50 -4.70 -8.33
N VAL A 84 -10.26 -4.21 -9.31
CA VAL A 84 -10.67 -4.99 -10.49
C VAL A 84 -9.45 -5.43 -11.31
N ALA A 85 -8.48 -4.53 -11.52
CA ALA A 85 -7.24 -4.88 -12.23
C ALA A 85 -6.42 -5.93 -11.47
N TRP A 86 -6.42 -5.86 -10.13
CA TRP A 86 -5.68 -6.79 -9.27
C TRP A 86 -6.23 -8.21 -9.32
N VAL A 87 -7.56 -8.37 -9.18
CA VAL A 87 -8.18 -9.71 -9.15
C VAL A 87 -8.54 -10.23 -10.54
N GLY A 88 -8.61 -9.35 -11.55
CA GLY A 88 -9.26 -9.64 -12.83
C GLY A 88 -8.65 -10.83 -13.56
N PHE A 89 -7.33 -10.84 -13.73
CA PHE A 89 -6.63 -11.91 -14.47
C PHE A 89 -6.51 -13.23 -13.71
N GLU A 90 -6.70 -13.21 -12.39
CA GLU A 90 -6.72 -14.40 -11.52
C GLU A 90 -8.14 -14.87 -11.18
N SER A 91 -9.18 -14.18 -11.65
CA SER A 91 -10.56 -14.55 -11.39
C SER A 91 -10.97 -15.84 -12.11
N SER A 92 -11.86 -16.62 -11.49
CA SER A 92 -12.38 -17.88 -12.05
C SER A 92 -13.05 -17.68 -13.41
N TRP A 93 -13.72 -16.55 -13.61
CA TRP A 93 -14.30 -16.19 -14.90
C TRP A 93 -13.23 -15.97 -15.97
N PHE A 94 -12.16 -15.23 -15.66
CA PHE A 94 -11.09 -14.95 -16.61
C PHE A 94 -10.31 -16.21 -16.96
N GLN A 95 -10.05 -17.07 -15.98
CA GLN A 95 -9.45 -18.38 -16.19
C GLN A 95 -10.25 -19.24 -17.18
N GLN A 96 -11.59 -19.25 -17.07
CA GLN A 96 -12.46 -19.99 -17.99
C GLN A 96 -12.50 -19.37 -19.39
N ALA A 97 -12.54 -18.04 -19.48
CA ALA A 97 -12.64 -17.33 -20.75
C ALA A 97 -11.32 -17.29 -21.54
N PHE A 98 -10.18 -17.14 -20.84
CA PHE A 98 -8.86 -16.94 -21.43
C PHE A 98 -7.78 -17.76 -20.71
N PRO A 99 -7.86 -19.10 -20.72
CA PRO A 99 -6.99 -19.96 -19.91
C PRO A 99 -5.49 -19.79 -20.23
N TRP A 100 -5.14 -19.64 -21.51
CA TRP A 100 -3.73 -19.43 -21.90
C TRP A 100 -3.16 -18.11 -21.37
N PHE A 101 -3.97 -17.05 -21.30
CA PHE A 101 -3.53 -15.76 -20.79
C PHE A 101 -3.45 -15.80 -19.27
N HIS A 102 -4.43 -16.44 -18.62
CA HIS A 102 -4.40 -16.68 -17.19
C HIS A 102 -3.12 -17.41 -16.78
N ASP A 103 -2.80 -18.53 -17.43
CA ASP A 103 -1.58 -19.30 -17.13
C ASP A 103 -0.31 -18.48 -17.37
N MET A 104 -0.26 -17.70 -18.45
CA MET A 104 0.85 -16.78 -18.72
C MET A 104 0.97 -15.71 -17.61
N TYR A 105 -0.15 -15.11 -17.20
CA TYR A 105 -0.18 -14.10 -16.15
C TYR A 105 0.21 -14.68 -14.79
N VAL A 106 -0.33 -15.81 -14.38
CA VAL A 106 0.06 -16.45 -13.10
C VAL A 106 1.55 -16.80 -13.12
N ARG A 107 2.08 -17.27 -14.25
CA ARG A 107 3.49 -17.65 -14.36
C ARG A 107 4.47 -16.46 -14.35
N TYR A 108 4.09 -15.31 -14.92
CA TYR A 108 5.03 -14.20 -15.13
C TYR A 108 4.61 -12.88 -14.49
N GLY A 109 3.34 -12.69 -14.18
CA GLY A 109 2.75 -11.55 -13.49
C GLY A 109 2.67 -11.72 -11.96
N VAL A 110 2.93 -12.93 -11.47
CA VAL A 110 2.98 -13.28 -10.05
C VAL A 110 4.35 -13.89 -9.74
N LEU A 111 4.90 -13.61 -8.56
CA LEU A 111 6.18 -14.13 -8.08
C LEU A 111 5.99 -15.46 -7.31
N PRO A 112 6.97 -16.39 -7.36
CA PRO A 112 8.19 -16.35 -8.18
C PRO A 112 7.92 -16.58 -9.67
N TRP A 113 8.71 -15.95 -10.54
CA TRP A 113 8.54 -16.08 -11.99
C TRP A 113 8.81 -17.50 -12.50
N GLY A 114 8.02 -17.93 -13.49
CA GLY A 114 8.20 -19.20 -14.19
C GLY A 114 7.45 -20.37 -13.53
N GLU A 115 6.98 -20.19 -12.30
CA GLU A 115 6.29 -21.21 -11.51
C GLU A 115 4.79 -20.92 -11.45
N LEU A 116 3.98 -21.97 -11.34
CA LEU A 116 2.57 -21.81 -11.00
C LEU A 116 2.47 -21.77 -9.47
N ARG A 117 1.51 -20.98 -8.96
CA ARG A 117 1.29 -20.84 -7.53
C ARG A 117 1.00 -22.20 -6.91
N GLU A 118 1.69 -22.52 -5.83
CA GLU A 118 1.37 -23.71 -5.05
C GLU A 118 -0.09 -23.63 -4.58
N PRO A 119 -0.86 -24.74 -4.67
CA PRO A 119 -2.21 -24.78 -4.15
C PRO A 119 -2.20 -24.39 -2.68
N MET A 120 -3.19 -23.60 -2.28
CA MET A 120 -3.33 -23.24 -0.87
C MET A 120 -3.62 -24.47 -0.03
N THR A 121 -3.17 -24.43 1.23
CA THR A 121 -3.57 -25.43 2.22
C THR A 121 -5.09 -25.42 2.38
N ASP A 122 -5.70 -26.61 2.41
CA ASP A 122 -7.13 -26.79 2.62
C ASP A 122 -7.37 -27.56 3.94
N PRO A 123 -8.04 -26.97 4.95
CA PRO A 123 -8.62 -25.62 4.94
C PRO A 123 -7.57 -24.52 5.10
N SER A 124 -7.83 -23.36 4.49
CA SER A 124 -6.91 -22.21 4.55
C SER A 124 -6.77 -21.69 5.98
N PRO A 125 -5.56 -21.38 6.47
CA PRO A 125 -5.35 -20.77 7.78
C PRO A 125 -5.96 -19.36 7.88
N TYR A 126 -6.39 -18.78 6.75
CA TYR A 126 -7.03 -17.47 6.68
C TYR A 126 -8.55 -17.51 6.59
N ASP A 127 -9.12 -18.69 6.45
CA ASP A 127 -10.57 -18.85 6.41
C ASP A 127 -11.19 -18.34 7.72
N PRO A 128 -12.24 -17.49 7.68
CA PRO A 128 -12.95 -17.04 8.88
C PRO A 128 -13.49 -18.19 9.75
N LEU A 129 -13.77 -19.35 9.17
CA LEU A 129 -14.20 -20.56 9.88
C LEU A 129 -13.04 -21.25 10.62
N VAL A 130 -11.79 -21.02 10.19
CA VAL A 130 -10.58 -21.58 10.80
C VAL A 130 -9.97 -20.60 11.80
N CYS A 131 -9.70 -19.37 11.38
CA CYS A 131 -9.04 -18.36 12.21
C CYS A 131 -10.01 -17.51 13.05
N GLY A 132 -11.31 -17.57 12.75
CA GLY A 132 -12.34 -16.78 13.42
C GLY A 132 -12.52 -15.39 12.80
N TRP A 133 -13.78 -14.99 12.66
CA TRP A 133 -14.19 -13.67 12.15
C TRP A 133 -13.45 -12.47 12.75
N PRO A 134 -13.14 -12.41 14.06
CA PRO A 134 -12.39 -11.27 14.60
C PRO A 134 -11.03 -11.07 13.93
N LEU A 135 -10.28 -12.15 13.68
CA LEU A 135 -8.96 -12.06 13.04
C LEU A 135 -9.07 -11.73 11.56
N THR A 136 -10.07 -12.28 10.85
CA THR A 136 -10.38 -11.89 9.48
C THR A 136 -10.71 -10.40 9.36
N LEU A 137 -11.56 -9.88 10.24
CA LEU A 137 -11.95 -8.47 10.24
C LEU A 137 -10.76 -7.55 10.57
N ILE A 138 -9.90 -7.95 11.52
CA ILE A 138 -8.65 -7.24 11.79
C ILE A 138 -7.73 -7.25 10.58
N ARG A 139 -7.65 -8.37 9.84
CA ARG A 139 -6.85 -8.46 8.63
C ARG A 139 -7.34 -7.47 7.55
N ILE A 140 -8.64 -7.44 7.29
CA ILE A 140 -9.25 -6.52 6.31
C ILE A 140 -9.08 -5.06 6.75
N ALA A 141 -9.38 -4.75 8.02
CA ALA A 141 -9.24 -3.40 8.54
C ALA A 141 -7.76 -2.96 8.59
N GLY A 142 -6.86 -3.86 8.96
CA GLY A 142 -5.42 -3.61 8.98
C GLY A 142 -4.84 -3.40 7.59
N SER A 143 -5.24 -4.19 6.60
CA SER A 143 -4.81 -4.02 5.20
C SER A 143 -5.30 -2.68 4.62
N ALA A 144 -6.57 -2.35 4.84
CA ALA A 144 -7.19 -1.16 4.28
C ALA A 144 -6.82 0.13 5.02
N LEU A 145 -6.95 0.15 6.35
CA LEU A 145 -6.92 1.38 7.14
C LEU A 145 -5.57 1.64 7.82
N VAL A 146 -4.69 0.64 7.86
CA VAL A 146 -3.38 0.77 8.52
C VAL A 146 -2.25 0.70 7.51
N ILE A 147 -1.93 -0.48 6.96
CA ILE A 147 -0.77 -0.59 6.07
C ILE A 147 -0.98 0.16 4.76
N GLY A 148 -2.16 0.08 4.12
CA GLY A 148 -2.42 0.85 2.90
C GLY A 148 -2.23 2.36 3.08
N VAL A 149 -2.58 2.90 4.26
CA VAL A 149 -2.33 4.32 4.59
C VAL A 149 -0.83 4.55 4.82
N ILE A 150 -0.18 3.72 5.64
CA ILE A 150 1.27 3.81 5.93
C ILE A 150 2.10 3.78 4.64
N GLU A 151 1.75 2.89 3.71
CA GLU A 151 2.37 2.75 2.40
C GLU A 151 2.28 4.05 1.60
N GLU A 152 1.13 4.72 1.56
CA GLU A 152 1.03 6.00 0.85
C GLU A 152 1.97 7.06 1.43
N PHE A 153 2.04 7.15 2.76
CA PHE A 153 2.97 8.07 3.42
C PHE A 153 4.43 7.72 3.13
N PHE A 154 4.78 6.44 3.07
CA PHE A 154 6.12 6.02 2.69
C PHE A 154 6.43 6.28 1.21
N TRP A 155 5.62 5.74 0.30
CA TRP A 155 5.90 5.71 -1.13
C TRP A 155 5.72 7.08 -1.80
N ARG A 156 4.55 7.72 -1.65
CA ARG A 156 4.22 9.00 -2.31
C ARG A 156 4.56 10.16 -1.40
N GLY A 157 4.31 10.00 -0.11
CA GLY A 157 4.58 11.00 0.91
C GLY A 157 6.08 11.27 1.06
N PHE A 158 6.93 10.25 1.02
CA PHE A 158 8.36 10.38 1.24
C PHE A 158 9.20 9.97 0.02
N LEU A 159 9.21 8.70 -0.37
CA LEU A 159 10.23 8.14 -1.25
C LEU A 159 10.19 8.73 -2.66
N TYR A 160 9.01 8.90 -3.26
CA TYR A 160 8.84 9.59 -4.55
C TYR A 160 9.38 11.03 -4.50
N ARG A 161 9.01 11.79 -3.47
CA ARG A 161 9.45 13.19 -3.31
C ARG A 161 10.96 13.28 -3.08
N TRP A 162 11.52 12.37 -2.29
CA TRP A 162 12.95 12.29 -1.98
C TRP A 162 13.80 11.90 -3.18
N PHE A 163 13.29 10.98 -4.00
CA PHE A 163 13.94 10.62 -5.24
C PHE A 163 13.91 11.79 -6.24
N ALA A 164 12.81 12.54 -6.28
CA ALA A 164 12.68 13.71 -7.14
C ALA A 164 13.54 14.90 -6.69
N ARG A 165 13.59 15.20 -5.37
CA ARG A 165 14.39 16.30 -4.78
C ARG A 165 14.81 15.98 -3.34
N ARG A 166 16.01 16.41 -2.95
CA ARG A 166 16.56 16.16 -1.60
C ARG A 166 15.79 16.92 -0.51
N GLU A 167 15.42 18.18 -0.74
CA GLU A 167 14.45 18.92 0.08
C GLU A 167 13.01 18.47 -0.21
N TRP A 168 12.75 17.18 -0.01
CA TRP A 168 11.55 16.49 -0.47
C TRP A 168 10.25 17.03 0.12
N LEU A 169 10.28 17.62 1.33
CA LEU A 169 9.11 18.28 1.92
C LEU A 169 8.68 19.54 1.16
N ASP A 170 9.58 20.14 0.38
CA ASP A 170 9.31 21.31 -0.46
C ASP A 170 8.92 20.90 -1.89
N PHE A 171 8.91 19.60 -2.19
CA PHE A 171 8.38 19.10 -3.45
C PHE A 171 6.87 19.30 -3.48
N ASP A 172 6.40 20.14 -4.39
CA ASP A 172 4.99 20.48 -4.57
C ASP A 172 4.39 19.68 -5.74
N PRO A 173 3.50 18.71 -5.50
CA PRO A 173 2.63 18.20 -6.55
C PRO A 173 1.80 19.37 -7.12
N PRO A 174 1.67 19.53 -8.45
CA PRO A 174 1.61 18.47 -9.44
C PRO A 174 2.91 18.23 -10.23
N THR A 175 4.08 18.51 -9.65
CA THR A 175 5.35 18.29 -10.34
C THR A 175 5.52 16.80 -10.75
N PHE A 176 5.71 16.55 -12.04
CA PHE A 176 5.99 15.22 -12.57
C PHE A 176 7.51 15.02 -12.71
N GLU A 177 8.04 14.00 -12.04
CA GLU A 177 9.43 13.57 -12.20
C GLU A 177 9.43 12.14 -12.74
N ARG A 178 9.92 11.98 -13.99
CA ARG A 178 9.76 10.74 -14.76
C ARG A 178 10.52 9.59 -14.12
N THR A 179 11.74 9.84 -13.65
CA THR A 179 12.60 8.79 -13.11
C THR A 179 12.03 8.25 -11.81
N ALA A 180 11.64 9.14 -10.88
CA ALA A 180 10.97 8.80 -9.64
C ALA A 180 9.65 8.07 -9.91
N PHE A 181 8.86 8.53 -10.87
CA PHE A 181 7.57 7.89 -11.20
C PHE A 181 7.73 6.43 -11.60
N ILE A 182 8.66 6.13 -12.51
CA ILE A 182 8.89 4.77 -12.99
C ILE A 182 9.60 3.92 -11.92
N MET A 183 10.69 4.43 -11.33
CA MET A 183 11.48 3.66 -10.37
C MET A 183 10.66 3.32 -9.13
N ILE A 184 9.92 4.27 -8.56
CA ILE A 184 9.13 4.01 -7.36
C ILE A 184 7.98 3.04 -7.65
N ALA A 185 7.33 3.12 -8.82
CA ALA A 185 6.31 2.15 -9.20
C ALA A 185 6.89 0.72 -9.35
N VAL A 186 8.11 0.58 -9.89
CA VAL A 186 8.78 -0.72 -10.00
C VAL A 186 9.19 -1.26 -8.62
N VAL A 187 9.77 -0.44 -7.75
CA VAL A 187 10.16 -0.92 -6.40
C VAL A 187 8.92 -1.26 -5.57
N PHE A 188 7.84 -0.48 -5.67
CA PHE A 188 6.53 -0.82 -5.09
C PHE A 188 6.01 -2.16 -5.63
N ALA A 189 6.09 -2.39 -6.95
CA ALA A 189 5.67 -3.64 -7.57
C ALA A 189 6.40 -4.85 -6.99
N LEU A 190 7.71 -4.76 -6.78
CA LEU A 190 8.55 -5.86 -6.31
C LEU A 190 8.32 -6.26 -4.84
N GLU A 191 7.64 -5.42 -4.06
CA GLU A 191 7.18 -5.80 -2.71
C GLU A 191 6.01 -6.80 -2.75
N HIS A 192 5.28 -6.83 -3.87
CA HIS A 192 4.05 -7.59 -3.98
C HIS A 192 4.28 -8.92 -4.69
N VAL A 193 3.60 -9.97 -4.23
CA VAL A 193 3.60 -11.27 -4.90
C VAL A 193 2.99 -11.12 -6.30
N GLU A 194 1.84 -10.47 -6.43
CA GLU A 194 1.24 -10.06 -7.71
C GLU A 194 1.94 -8.81 -8.29
N TRP A 195 3.25 -8.91 -8.55
CA TRP A 195 4.08 -7.74 -8.92
C TRP A 195 3.53 -6.97 -10.13
N ALA A 196 2.91 -7.63 -11.10
CA ALA A 196 2.30 -6.95 -12.25
C ALA A 196 1.09 -6.09 -11.82
N GLY A 197 0.25 -6.63 -10.92
CA GLY A 197 -0.81 -5.87 -10.26
C GLY A 197 -0.26 -4.72 -9.43
N GLY A 198 0.82 -4.98 -8.67
CA GLY A 198 1.58 -3.99 -7.92
C GLY A 198 2.08 -2.84 -8.78
N LEU A 199 2.63 -3.14 -9.97
CA LEU A 199 3.11 -2.13 -10.91
C LEU A 199 1.96 -1.25 -11.41
N VAL A 200 0.84 -1.84 -11.79
CA VAL A 200 -0.36 -1.09 -12.23
C VAL A 200 -0.86 -0.19 -11.10
N ALA A 201 -1.00 -0.72 -9.89
CA ALA A 201 -1.41 0.04 -8.72
C ALA A 201 -0.45 1.20 -8.42
N GLY A 202 0.86 0.92 -8.36
CA GLY A 202 1.90 1.91 -8.12
C GLY A 202 1.86 3.07 -9.13
N LEU A 203 1.72 2.75 -10.42
CA LEU A 203 1.59 3.77 -11.48
C LEU A 203 0.32 4.59 -11.34
N VAL A 204 -0.83 3.95 -11.11
CA VAL A 204 -2.14 4.62 -11.01
C VAL A 204 -2.19 5.53 -9.78
N TYR A 205 -1.72 5.05 -8.63
CA TYR A 205 -1.72 5.86 -7.43
C TYR A 205 -0.70 7.01 -7.49
N ALA A 206 0.48 6.79 -8.09
CA ALA A 206 1.44 7.86 -8.34
C ALA A 206 0.83 8.91 -9.28
N TRP A 207 0.16 8.49 -10.35
CA TRP A 207 -0.55 9.38 -11.26
C TRP A 207 -1.61 10.20 -10.52
N MET A 208 -2.43 9.57 -9.68
CA MET A 208 -3.45 10.25 -8.89
C MET A 208 -2.83 11.27 -7.94
N TYR A 209 -1.72 10.92 -7.28
CA TYR A 209 -0.98 11.83 -6.41
C TYR A 209 -0.49 13.06 -7.18
N ILE A 210 0.16 12.87 -8.33
CA ILE A 210 0.63 13.96 -9.19
C ILE A 210 -0.54 14.82 -9.68
N ARG A 211 -1.68 14.20 -10.04
CA ARG A 211 -2.83 14.90 -10.59
C ARG A 211 -3.58 15.77 -9.56
N THR A 212 -3.58 15.36 -8.31
CA THR A 212 -4.40 15.95 -7.24
C THR A 212 -3.62 16.71 -6.19
N GLY A 213 -2.35 16.35 -5.97
CA GLY A 213 -1.55 16.79 -4.83
C GLY A 213 -2.12 16.42 -3.47
N ASP A 214 -3.02 15.44 -3.42
CA ASP A 214 -3.75 15.06 -2.22
C ASP A 214 -3.40 13.64 -1.79
N LEU A 215 -2.42 13.54 -0.89
CA LEU A 215 -1.95 12.26 -0.37
C LEU A 215 -3.06 11.45 0.30
N TRP A 216 -3.97 12.12 1.03
CA TRP A 216 -5.06 11.46 1.73
C TRP A 216 -6.09 10.86 0.78
N SER A 217 -6.36 11.50 -0.35
CA SER A 217 -7.24 10.91 -1.36
C SER A 217 -6.62 9.67 -2.01
N VAL A 218 -5.30 9.62 -2.18
CA VAL A 218 -4.61 8.40 -2.65
C VAL A 218 -4.66 7.31 -1.57
N ALA A 219 -4.44 7.66 -0.29
CA ALA A 219 -4.59 6.73 0.83
C ALA A 219 -6.00 6.17 0.94
N LEU A 220 -7.02 6.99 0.68
CA LEU A 220 -8.40 6.53 0.59
C LEU A 220 -8.62 5.58 -0.59
N ALA A 221 -8.07 5.89 -1.78
CA ALA A 221 -8.17 5.00 -2.94
C ALA A 221 -7.54 3.63 -2.65
N HIS A 222 -6.37 3.62 -2.01
CA HIS A 222 -5.70 2.40 -1.59
C HIS A 222 -6.49 1.64 -0.52
N ALA A 223 -7.01 2.33 0.48
CA ALA A 223 -7.88 1.72 1.50
C ALA A 223 -9.13 1.07 0.87
N ILE A 224 -9.73 1.71 -0.14
CA ILE A 224 -10.86 1.15 -0.90
C ILE A 224 -10.43 -0.11 -1.65
N THR A 225 -9.28 -0.09 -2.34
CA THR A 225 -8.73 -1.27 -3.02
C THR A 225 -8.57 -2.44 -2.06
N ASN A 226 -7.93 -2.23 -0.90
CA ASN A 226 -7.66 -3.30 0.06
C ASN A 226 -8.92 -3.78 0.77
N GLY A 227 -9.88 -2.88 1.05
CA GLY A 227 -11.17 -3.24 1.63
C GLY A 227 -11.99 -4.10 0.68
N LEU A 228 -12.05 -3.73 -0.60
CA LEU A 228 -12.74 -4.51 -1.64
C LEU A 228 -12.04 -5.84 -1.91
N LEU A 229 -10.70 -5.85 -1.97
CA LEU A 229 -9.92 -7.08 -2.11
C LEU A 229 -10.18 -8.01 -0.92
N GLY A 230 -10.19 -7.50 0.31
CA GLY A 230 -10.52 -8.28 1.50
C GLY A 230 -11.93 -8.88 1.45
N ALA A 231 -12.91 -8.11 1.00
CA ALA A 231 -14.27 -8.61 0.80
C ALA A 231 -14.35 -9.68 -0.31
N TYR A 232 -13.64 -9.47 -1.42
CA TYR A 232 -13.53 -10.42 -2.52
C TYR A 232 -12.95 -11.76 -2.03
N VAL A 233 -11.80 -11.73 -1.35
CA VAL A 233 -11.12 -12.93 -0.84
C VAL A 233 -12.05 -13.79 0.02
N VAL A 234 -12.78 -13.17 0.96
CA VAL A 234 -13.72 -13.91 1.82
C VAL A 234 -14.92 -14.44 1.02
N ALA A 235 -15.44 -13.66 0.07
CA ALA A 235 -16.61 -14.05 -0.71
C ALA A 235 -16.32 -15.19 -1.70
N THR A 236 -15.11 -15.27 -2.23
CA THR A 236 -14.72 -16.26 -3.26
C THR A 236 -13.79 -17.34 -2.74
N ALA A 237 -13.46 -17.35 -1.43
CA ALA A 237 -12.42 -18.20 -0.84
C ALA A 237 -11.06 -18.10 -1.58
N SER A 238 -10.80 -16.96 -2.23
CA SER A 238 -9.57 -16.72 -3.00
C SER A 238 -8.45 -16.24 -2.07
N PHE A 239 -8.11 -17.07 -1.09
CA PHE A 239 -7.13 -16.72 -0.06
C PHE A 239 -5.72 -16.49 -0.60
N GLN A 240 -5.45 -16.77 -1.88
CA GLN A 240 -4.11 -16.59 -2.45
C GLN A 240 -3.64 -15.14 -2.46
N PHE A 241 -4.56 -14.19 -2.43
CA PHE A 241 -4.25 -12.76 -2.31
C PHE A 241 -3.85 -12.34 -0.88
N TRP A 242 -3.78 -13.28 0.06
CA TRP A 242 -3.45 -13.07 1.47
C TRP A 242 -2.20 -13.84 1.88
#